data_AF-A0A524M0L0-F1
#
_entry.id   AF-A0A524M0L0-F1
#
_cell.length_a   1.000
_cell.length_b   1.000
_cell.length_c   1.000
_cell.angle_alpha   90.00
_cell.angle_beta   90.00
_cell.angle_gamma   90.00
#
_symmetry.space_group_name_H-M   'P 1'
#
loop_
_entity.id
_entity.type
_entity.pdbx_description
1 polymer ?
#
loop_
_entity_poly.entity_id
_entity_poly.type
_entity_poly.pdbx_seq_one_letter_code
_entity_poly.pdbx_strand_id
1 'polypeptide(L)'
;MIEWVAYFSAYLLAGLTLKIGDDLLDELDKPELSWVPLALAGVLFGFIMTVSEWDLALMTSIIIGVIVSGKVNRLQFVVGFTLIFAVVLLVGIPPISSWLDWLTLVIMMFLAAVLDERGNDWADKEVSPRAYTFFEYRFTMKVSVILISLIWPLLFPAAIGLWFFDMGYEIAGWITRKHYNRV
;
A
#
# COMPACT_ATOMS: atom_id res chain seq x y z
N MET A 1 15.99 -6.84 -17.56
CA MET A 1 14.73 -7.61 -17.50
C MET A 1 14.49 -8.22 -16.11
N ILE A 2 15.46 -8.92 -15.53
CA ILE A 2 15.33 -9.52 -14.19
C ILE A 2 15.05 -8.45 -13.11
N GLU A 3 15.68 -7.27 -13.21
CA GLU A 3 15.46 -6.16 -12.27
C GLU A 3 14.01 -5.67 -12.23
N TRP A 4 13.38 -5.47 -13.39
CA TRP A 4 11.97 -5.08 -13.48
C TRP A 4 11.03 -6.15 -12.92
N VAL A 5 11.33 -7.43 -13.18
CA VAL A 5 10.56 -8.54 -12.60
C VAL A 5 10.68 -8.53 -11.09
N ALA A 6 11.89 -8.36 -10.53
CA ALA A 6 12.10 -8.27 -9.09
C ALA A 6 11.37 -7.06 -8.48
N TYR A 7 11.44 -5.90 -9.13
CA TYR A 7 10.79 -4.67 -8.71
C TYR A 7 9.26 -4.83 -8.60
N PHE A 8 8.59 -5.28 -9.67
CA PHE A 8 7.13 -5.48 -9.63
C PHE A 8 6.72 -6.65 -8.73
N SER A 9 7.57 -7.67 -8.60
CA SER A 9 7.33 -8.75 -7.64
C SER A 9 7.41 -8.27 -6.20
N ALA A 10 8.30 -7.33 -5.87
CA ALA A 10 8.38 -6.74 -4.54
C ALA A 10 7.09 -5.99 -4.19
N TYR A 11 6.55 -5.19 -5.11
CA TYR A 11 5.25 -4.54 -4.95
C TYR A 11 4.12 -5.56 -4.72
N LEU A 12 4.03 -6.59 -5.57
CA LEU A 12 3.03 -7.64 -5.44
C LEU A 12 3.11 -8.36 -4.09
N LEU A 13 4.31 -8.77 -3.69
CA LEU A 13 4.53 -9.47 -2.42
C LEU A 13 4.25 -8.55 -1.22
N ALA A 14 4.56 -7.26 -1.31
CA ALA A 14 4.26 -6.29 -0.26
C ALA A 14 2.74 -6.21 -0.03
N GLY A 15 1.95 -6.10 -1.10
CA GLY A 15 0.49 -6.06 -1.00
C GLY A 15 -0.11 -7.37 -0.49
N LEU A 16 0.39 -8.50 -1.02
CA LEU A 16 -0.03 -9.85 -0.62
C LEU A 16 0.22 -10.11 0.87
N THR A 17 1.44 -9.85 1.34
CA THR A 17 1.83 -10.10 2.73
C THR A 17 1.14 -9.13 3.68
N LEU A 18 0.94 -7.87 3.29
CA LEU A 18 0.15 -6.93 4.07
C LEU A 18 -1.27 -7.43 4.28
N LYS A 19 -1.97 -7.85 3.22
CA LYS A 19 -3.35 -8.33 3.33
C LYS A 19 -3.47 -9.63 4.11
N ILE A 20 -2.54 -10.57 3.94
CA ILE A 20 -2.52 -11.78 4.78
C ILE A 20 -2.40 -11.41 6.25
N GLY A 21 -1.50 -10.50 6.60
CA GLY A 21 -1.32 -10.05 7.98
C GLY A 21 -2.54 -9.34 8.56
N ASP A 22 -3.15 -8.47 7.75
CA ASP A 22 -4.38 -7.73 8.03
C ASP A 22 -5.56 -8.68 8.28
N ASP A 23 -5.85 -9.58 7.34
CA ASP A 23 -6.94 -10.57 7.47
C ASP A 23 -6.72 -11.55 8.63
N LEU A 24 -5.47 -11.91 8.92
CA LEU A 24 -5.17 -12.75 10.09
C LEU A 24 -5.54 -12.06 11.41
N LEU A 25 -5.49 -10.73 11.47
CA LEU A 25 -5.90 -9.96 12.65
C LEU A 25 -7.40 -9.74 12.69
N ASP A 26 -7.97 -9.28 11.58
CA ASP A 26 -9.32 -8.72 11.58
C ASP A 26 -10.40 -9.74 11.22
N GLU A 27 -10.11 -10.66 10.30
CA GLU A 27 -11.09 -11.64 9.80
C GLU A 27 -10.95 -13.01 10.48
N LEU A 28 -9.72 -13.42 10.81
CA LEU A 28 -9.44 -14.76 11.33
C LEU A 28 -9.11 -14.80 12.83
N ASP A 29 -8.94 -13.65 13.49
CA ASP A 29 -8.60 -13.51 14.91
C ASP A 29 -7.40 -14.39 15.34
N LYS A 30 -6.35 -14.41 14.51
CA LYS A 30 -5.08 -15.14 14.70
C LYS A 30 -3.89 -14.18 14.84
N PRO A 31 -3.84 -13.39 15.93
CA PRO A 31 -2.81 -12.36 16.12
C PRO A 31 -1.38 -12.91 16.22
N GLU A 32 -1.20 -14.16 16.64
CA GLU A 32 0.13 -14.79 16.72
C GLU A 32 0.74 -15.05 15.34
N LEU A 33 -0.10 -15.31 14.33
CA LEU A 33 0.34 -15.62 12.97
C LEU A 33 0.55 -14.36 12.12
N SER A 34 -0.04 -13.23 12.49
CA SER A 34 0.04 -11.99 11.69
C SER A 34 1.38 -11.26 11.80
N TRP A 35 2.17 -11.53 12.84
CA TRP A 35 3.48 -10.88 13.03
C TRP A 35 4.43 -11.08 11.85
N VAL A 36 4.53 -12.32 11.35
CA VAL A 36 5.44 -12.67 10.25
C VAL A 36 5.06 -11.98 8.92
N PRO A 37 3.83 -12.09 8.41
CA PRO A 37 3.43 -11.42 7.18
C PRO A 37 3.49 -9.89 7.29
N LEU A 38 3.12 -9.30 8.43
CA LEU A 38 3.27 -7.84 8.63
C LEU A 38 4.73 -7.39 8.71
N ALA A 39 5.60 -8.20 9.31
CA ALA A 39 7.03 -7.93 9.32
C ALA A 39 7.63 -7.97 7.91
N LEU A 40 7.27 -9.00 7.14
CA LEU A 40 7.70 -9.14 5.75
C LEU A 40 7.18 -7.99 4.88
N ALA A 41 5.91 -7.59 5.06
CA ALA A 41 5.35 -6.42 4.40
C ALA A 41 6.17 -5.17 4.73
N GLY A 42 6.49 -4.94 6.01
CA GLY A 42 7.31 -3.81 6.43
C GLY A 42 8.70 -3.78 5.80
N VAL A 43 9.37 -4.94 5.73
CA VAL A 43 10.67 -5.06 5.05
C VAL A 43 10.54 -4.74 3.56
N LEU A 44 9.53 -5.29 2.87
CA LEU A 44 9.32 -5.05 1.45
C LEU A 44 8.97 -3.58 1.16
N PHE A 45 8.10 -2.95 1.95
CA PHE A 45 7.81 -1.51 1.88
C PHE A 45 9.09 -0.69 2.04
N GLY A 46 9.88 -0.99 3.07
CA GLY A 46 11.15 -0.32 3.32
C GLY A 46 12.11 -0.43 2.13
N PHE A 47 12.26 -1.62 1.54
CA PHE A 47 13.09 -1.80 0.36
C PHE A 47 12.57 -1.01 -0.85
N ILE A 48 11.27 -1.06 -1.12
CA ILE A 48 10.65 -0.32 -2.23
C ILE A 48 10.93 1.19 -2.07
N MET A 49 10.77 1.73 -0.85
CA MET A 49 11.04 3.13 -0.54
C MET A 49 12.49 3.56 -0.82
N THR A 50 13.43 2.61 -0.88
CA THR A 50 14.85 2.91 -1.15
C THR A 50 15.20 2.93 -2.64
N VAL A 51 14.30 2.46 -3.51
CA VAL A 51 14.58 2.29 -4.95
C VAL A 51 14.64 3.62 -5.71
N SER A 52 13.67 4.51 -5.50
CA SER A 52 13.62 5.81 -6.14
C SER A 52 12.84 6.84 -5.33
N GLU A 53 13.05 8.13 -5.60
CA GLU A 53 12.31 9.21 -4.93
C GLU A 53 10.79 9.13 -5.16
N TRP A 54 10.37 8.54 -6.28
CA TRP A 54 8.96 8.34 -6.64
C TRP A 54 8.32 7.20 -5.84
N ASP A 55 9.04 6.09 -5.67
CA ASP A 55 8.63 4.98 -4.80
C ASP A 55 8.54 5.44 -3.35
N LEU A 56 9.52 6.22 -2.90
CA LEU A 56 9.54 6.83 -1.59
C LEU A 56 8.31 7.73 -1.39
N ALA A 57 7.99 8.60 -2.35
CA ALA A 57 6.83 9.48 -2.28
C ALA A 57 5.52 8.68 -2.22
N LEU A 58 5.36 7.68 -3.09
CA LEU A 58 4.18 6.84 -3.18
C LEU A 58 3.95 6.07 -1.87
N MET A 59 4.95 5.33 -1.40
CA MET A 59 4.83 4.53 -0.18
C MET A 59 4.61 5.40 1.05
N THR A 60 5.30 6.55 1.15
CA THR A 60 5.08 7.51 2.23
C THR A 60 3.64 8.01 2.24
N SER A 61 3.09 8.35 1.08
CA SER A 61 1.71 8.84 0.97
C SER A 61 0.68 7.81 1.42
N ILE A 62 0.88 6.52 1.08
CA ILE A 62 0.02 5.41 1.51
C ILE A 62 0.14 5.20 3.02
N ILE A 63 1.36 5.14 3.55
CA ILE A 63 1.62 4.97 4.99
C ILE A 63 0.92 6.07 5.80
N ILE A 64 1.12 7.34 5.42
CA ILE A 64 0.48 8.47 6.10
C ILE A 64 -1.05 8.37 5.95
N GLY A 65 -1.56 8.01 4.78
CA GLY A 65 -2.99 7.82 4.52
C GLY A 65 -3.62 6.82 5.48
N VAL A 66 -3.01 5.66 5.67
CA VAL A 66 -3.52 4.59 6.55
C VAL A 66 -3.36 4.94 8.04
N ILE A 67 -2.32 5.68 8.43
CA ILE A 67 -2.18 6.19 9.80
C ILE A 67 -3.30 7.21 10.11
N VAL A 68 -3.54 8.15 9.19
CA VAL A 68 -4.55 9.21 9.36
C VAL A 68 -5.98 8.67 9.33
N SER A 69 -6.23 7.59 8.58
CA SER A 69 -7.54 6.93 8.59
C SER A 69 -7.84 6.18 9.89
N GLY A 70 -6.82 5.94 10.73
CA GLY A 70 -6.99 5.25 12.01
C GLY A 70 -7.18 3.74 11.87
N LYS A 71 -6.98 3.17 10.68
CA LYS A 71 -7.05 1.71 10.46
C LYS A 71 -5.99 0.94 11.24
N VAL A 72 -4.84 1.57 11.53
CA VAL A 72 -3.78 0.93 12.30
C VAL A 72 -4.00 1.08 13.80
N ASN A 73 -4.83 0.21 14.38
CA ASN A 73 -5.14 0.22 15.81
C ASN A 73 -4.55 -0.98 16.59
N ARG A 74 -3.88 -1.93 15.90
CA ARG A 74 -3.30 -3.13 16.50
C ARG A 74 -1.79 -3.03 16.67
N LEU A 75 -1.26 -3.58 17.78
CA LEU A 75 0.19 -3.56 18.10
C LEU A 75 1.04 -4.25 17.04
N GLN A 76 0.50 -5.25 16.35
CA GLN A 76 1.20 -6.04 15.35
C GLN A 76 1.66 -5.17 14.17
N PHE A 77 0.91 -4.15 13.78
CA PHE A 77 1.35 -3.22 12.72
C PHE A 77 2.60 -2.42 13.10
N VAL A 78 2.90 -2.27 14.41
CA VAL A 78 4.13 -1.60 14.87
C VAL A 78 5.36 -2.35 14.37
N VAL A 79 5.32 -3.68 14.24
CA VAL A 79 6.44 -4.44 13.68
C VAL A 79 6.72 -4.05 12.23
N GLY A 80 5.66 -3.87 11.43
CA GLY A 80 5.76 -3.45 10.04
C GLY A 80 6.39 -2.07 9.94
N PHE A 81 5.87 -1.07 10.67
CA PHE A 81 6.43 0.28 10.67
C PHE A 81 7.87 0.33 11.19
N THR A 82 8.18 -0.42 12.25
CA THR A 82 9.53 -0.49 12.79
C THR A 82 10.50 -1.03 11.74
N LEU A 83 10.11 -2.06 10.99
CA LEU A 83 10.95 -2.66 9.96
C LEU A 83 11.07 -1.79 8.71
N ILE A 84 10.02 -1.07 8.31
CA ILE A 84 10.13 -0.02 7.28
C ILE A 84 11.24 0.96 7.66
N PHE A 85 11.16 1.50 8.89
CA PHE A 85 12.14 2.47 9.38
C PHE A 85 13.55 1.87 9.47
N ALA A 86 13.69 0.64 9.97
CA ALA A 86 14.99 -0.02 10.06
C ALA A 86 15.63 -0.22 8.69
N VAL A 87 14.87 -0.67 7.68
CA VAL A 87 15.37 -0.86 6.31
C VAL A 87 15.80 0.48 5.70
N VAL A 88 14.95 1.51 5.83
CA VAL A 88 15.27 2.85 5.31
C VAL A 88 16.52 3.43 5.99
N LEU A 89 16.71 3.21 7.29
CA LEU A 89 17.93 3.65 7.99
C LEU A 89 19.19 2.90 7.55
N LEU A 90 19.09 1.59 7.31
CA LEU A 90 20.23 0.75 6.95
C LEU A 90 20.66 0.90 5.49
N VAL A 91 19.69 1.05 4.58
CA VAL A 91 19.93 1.16 3.14
C VAL A 91 20.10 2.62 2.71
N GLY A 92 19.39 3.54 3.37
CA GLY A 92 19.33 4.95 3.04
C GLY A 92 18.13 5.32 2.17
N ILE A 93 17.83 6.62 2.11
CA ILE A 93 16.82 7.16 1.19
C ILE A 93 17.46 7.53 -0.15
N PRO A 94 16.74 7.40 -1.27
CA PRO A 94 17.20 7.87 -2.57
C PRO A 94 17.39 9.40 -2.56
N PRO A 95 18.29 9.93 -3.40
CA PRO A 95 18.46 11.37 -3.54
C PRO A 95 17.16 11.99 -4.06
N ILE A 96 16.73 13.07 -3.41
CA ILE A 96 15.53 13.83 -3.78
C ILE A 96 15.95 15.00 -4.65
N SER A 97 15.46 15.03 -5.88
CA SER A 97 15.83 16.01 -6.91
C SER A 97 15.29 17.41 -6.56
N SER A 98 14.04 17.48 -6.10
CA SER A 98 13.37 18.70 -5.65
C SER A 98 12.48 18.36 -4.45
N TRP A 99 12.80 18.91 -3.29
CA TRP A 99 11.99 18.71 -2.07
C TRP A 99 10.56 19.24 -2.22
N LEU A 100 10.38 20.33 -2.98
CA LEU A 100 9.06 20.89 -3.23
C LEU A 100 8.22 19.93 -4.06
N ASP A 101 8.75 19.44 -5.18
CA ASP A 101 8.04 18.50 -6.07
C ASP A 101 7.73 17.20 -5.34
N TRP A 102 8.71 16.66 -4.60
CA TRP A 102 8.52 15.44 -3.83
C TRP A 102 7.42 15.60 -2.78
N LEU A 103 7.40 16.72 -2.04
CA LEU A 103 6.34 17.00 -1.06
C LEU A 103 4.98 17.20 -1.74
N THR A 104 4.93 17.89 -2.88
CA THR A 104 3.71 18.04 -3.68
C THR A 104 3.15 16.69 -4.09
N LEU A 105 3.99 15.78 -4.59
CA LEU A 105 3.59 14.42 -4.93
C LEU A 105 3.04 13.66 -3.72
N VAL A 106 3.74 13.70 -2.59
CA VAL A 106 3.28 13.05 -1.36
C VAL A 106 1.91 13.57 -0.95
N ILE A 107 1.68 14.88 -0.97
CA ILE A 107 0.39 15.48 -0.59
C ILE A 107 -0.71 15.06 -1.56
N MET A 108 -0.48 15.14 -2.87
CA MET A 108 -1.48 14.79 -3.88
C MET A 108 -1.90 13.32 -3.77
N MET A 109 -0.92 12.42 -3.64
CA MET A 109 -1.16 10.98 -3.49
C MET A 109 -1.77 10.66 -2.12
N PHE A 110 -1.36 11.35 -1.07
CA PHE A 110 -1.94 11.20 0.27
C PHE A 110 -3.43 11.56 0.27
N LEU A 111 -3.80 12.67 -0.37
CA LEU A 111 -5.20 13.06 -0.51
C LEU A 111 -6.00 12.00 -1.28
N ALA A 112 -5.44 11.45 -2.36
CA ALA A 112 -6.10 10.36 -3.10
C ALA A 112 -6.28 9.11 -2.23
N ALA A 113 -5.28 8.72 -1.45
CA ALA A 113 -5.36 7.59 -0.52
C ALA A 113 -6.40 7.81 0.59
N VAL A 114 -6.47 9.02 1.15
CA VAL A 114 -7.49 9.37 2.15
C VAL A 114 -8.89 9.40 1.55
N LEU A 115 -9.03 9.86 0.30
CA LEU A 115 -10.31 9.85 -0.41
C LEU A 115 -10.80 8.44 -0.67
N ASP A 116 -9.92 7.51 -1.05
CA ASP A 116 -10.33 6.09 -1.18
C ASP A 116 -10.81 5.53 0.15
N GLU A 117 -10.09 5.82 1.23
CA GLU A 117 -10.41 5.26 2.55
C GLU A 117 -11.71 5.85 3.12
N ARG A 118 -11.85 7.17 3.15
CA ARG A 118 -13.07 7.84 3.62
C ARG A 118 -14.24 7.64 2.68
N GLY A 119 -13.97 7.56 1.37
CA GLY A 119 -14.98 7.25 0.36
C GLY A 119 -15.57 5.86 0.56
N ASN A 120 -14.74 4.88 0.93
CA ASN A 120 -15.21 3.53 1.24
C ASN A 120 -16.10 3.50 2.50
N ASP A 121 -15.74 4.27 3.53
CA ASP A 121 -16.57 4.39 4.74
C ASP A 121 -17.93 5.07 4.48
N TRP A 122 -17.97 6.03 3.54
CA TRP A 122 -19.19 6.78 3.21
C TRP A 122 -20.08 6.09 2.18
N ALA A 123 -19.48 5.28 1.29
CA ALA A 123 -20.23 4.59 0.27
C ALA A 123 -20.96 3.40 0.90
N ASP A 124 -22.29 3.42 0.80
CA ASP A 124 -23.11 2.30 1.25
C ASP A 124 -23.18 1.25 0.14
N LYS A 125 -22.95 -0.02 0.50
CA LYS A 125 -22.97 -1.17 -0.42
C LYS A 125 -24.36 -1.46 -0.99
N GLU A 126 -25.42 -1.20 -0.26
CA GLU A 126 -26.80 -1.42 -0.67
C GLU A 126 -27.34 -0.23 -1.48
N VAL A 127 -26.99 1.00 -1.11
CA VAL A 127 -27.48 2.22 -1.78
C VAL A 127 -26.65 2.55 -3.03
N SER A 128 -25.33 2.36 -2.96
CA SER A 128 -24.38 2.81 -3.98
C SER A 128 -23.29 1.77 -4.27
N PRO A 129 -23.65 0.55 -4.72
CA PRO A 129 -22.72 -0.58 -4.86
C PRO A 129 -21.52 -0.29 -5.76
N ARG A 130 -21.71 0.52 -6.81
CA ARG A 130 -20.63 0.93 -7.73
C ARG A 130 -19.62 1.86 -7.05
N ALA A 131 -20.09 2.81 -6.26
CA ALA A 131 -19.23 3.75 -5.54
C ALA A 131 -18.47 3.00 -4.43
N TYR A 132 -19.14 2.11 -3.70
CA TYR A 132 -18.52 1.25 -2.71
C TYR A 132 -17.39 0.42 -3.34
N THR A 133 -17.68 -0.28 -4.43
CA THR A 133 -16.68 -1.07 -5.17
C THR A 133 -15.51 -0.19 -5.64
N PHE A 134 -15.79 1.02 -6.13
CA PHE A 134 -14.76 1.94 -6.61
C PHE A 134 -13.75 2.30 -5.50
N PHE A 135 -14.25 2.63 -4.31
CA PHE A 135 -13.40 2.99 -3.18
C PHE A 135 -12.77 1.76 -2.49
N GLU A 136 -13.47 0.62 -2.41
CA GLU A 136 -12.97 -0.65 -1.88
C GLU A 136 -11.69 -1.08 -2.64
N TYR A 137 -11.68 -0.93 -3.97
CA TYR A 137 -10.54 -1.29 -4.83
C TYR A 137 -9.53 -0.14 -5.03
N ARG A 138 -9.60 0.93 -4.24
CA ARG A 138 -8.68 2.08 -4.27
C ARG A 138 -8.48 2.69 -5.66
N PHE A 139 -9.56 2.82 -6.42
CA PHE A 139 -9.46 3.32 -7.79
C PHE A 139 -9.07 4.80 -7.84
N THR A 140 -9.38 5.62 -6.83
CA THR A 140 -8.98 7.03 -6.81
C THR A 140 -7.46 7.13 -6.87
N MET A 141 -6.77 6.43 -5.97
CA MET A 141 -5.31 6.40 -5.92
C MET A 141 -4.71 5.87 -7.22
N LYS A 142 -5.18 4.72 -7.72
CA LYS A 142 -4.68 4.12 -8.97
C LYS A 142 -4.76 5.08 -10.16
N VAL A 143 -5.91 5.75 -10.32
CA VAL A 143 -6.14 6.70 -11.42
C VAL A 143 -5.33 7.98 -11.20
N SER A 144 -5.34 8.53 -10.00
CA SER A 144 -4.60 9.75 -9.66
C SER A 144 -3.11 9.61 -9.93
N VAL A 145 -2.46 8.51 -9.50
CA VAL A 145 -1.02 8.32 -9.71
C VAL A 145 -0.68 8.19 -11.20
N ILE A 146 -1.52 7.52 -12.00
CA ILE A 146 -1.36 7.49 -13.46
C ILE A 146 -1.47 8.90 -14.06
N LEU A 147 -2.48 9.68 -13.68
CA LEU A 147 -2.66 11.05 -14.20
C LEU A 147 -1.51 11.97 -13.80
N ILE A 148 -1.03 11.87 -12.55
CA ILE A 148 0.13 12.62 -12.07
C ILE A 148 1.39 12.23 -12.85
N SER A 149 1.54 10.95 -13.21
CA SER A 149 2.68 10.49 -14.00
C SER A 149 2.74 11.09 -15.41
N LEU A 150 1.65 11.68 -15.93
CA LEU A 150 1.70 12.44 -17.18
C LEU A 150 2.50 13.74 -17.04
N ILE A 151 2.55 14.31 -15.83
CA ILE A 151 3.31 15.52 -15.49
C ILE A 151 4.71 15.13 -14.99
N TRP A 152 4.83 14.06 -14.20
CA TRP A 152 6.10 13.47 -13.74
C TRP A 152 6.29 12.05 -14.32
N PRO A 153 6.79 11.89 -15.56
CA PRO A 153 6.89 10.59 -16.23
C PRO A 153 7.68 9.52 -15.48
N LEU A 154 8.66 9.92 -14.68
CA LEU A 154 9.47 9.00 -13.88
C LEU A 154 8.68 8.34 -12.72
N LEU A 155 7.50 8.86 -12.37
CA LEU A 155 6.56 8.23 -11.43
C LEU A 155 5.86 7.01 -12.05
N PHE A 156 5.80 6.90 -13.37
CA PHE A 156 5.01 5.88 -14.06
C PHE A 156 5.34 4.43 -13.64
N PRO A 157 6.62 4.02 -13.45
CA PRO A 157 6.92 2.68 -12.96
C PRO A 157 6.34 2.41 -11.56
N ALA A 158 6.40 3.37 -10.64
CA ALA A 158 5.80 3.26 -9.32
C ALA A 158 4.26 3.23 -9.41
N ALA A 159 3.67 3.97 -10.36
CA ALA A 159 2.24 3.90 -10.67
C ALA A 159 1.83 2.48 -11.07
N ILE A 160 2.57 1.83 -11.96
CA ILE A 160 2.35 0.43 -12.33
C ILE A 160 2.63 -0.50 -11.14
N GLY A 161 3.66 -0.21 -10.34
CA GLY A 161 3.95 -0.91 -9.09
C GLY A 161 2.73 -0.95 -8.16
N LEU A 162 2.02 0.16 -7.99
CA LEU A 162 0.79 0.23 -7.20
C LEU A 162 -0.27 -0.79 -7.67
N TRP A 163 -0.43 -0.97 -8.98
CA TRP A 163 -1.35 -1.99 -9.52
C TRP A 163 -0.90 -3.41 -9.17
N PHE A 164 0.40 -3.70 -9.20
CA PHE A 164 0.93 -4.99 -8.77
C PHE A 164 0.71 -5.21 -7.27
N PHE A 165 0.90 -4.17 -6.46
CA PHE A 165 0.62 -4.18 -5.03
C PHE A 165 -0.84 -4.50 -4.74
N ASP A 166 -1.76 -3.77 -5.36
CA ASP A 166 -3.19 -4.00 -5.15
C ASP A 166 -3.63 -5.36 -5.69
N MET A 167 -3.06 -5.83 -6.81
CA MET A 167 -3.30 -7.19 -7.29
C MET A 167 -2.86 -8.25 -6.26
N GLY A 168 -1.69 -8.07 -5.63
CA GLY A 168 -1.23 -8.95 -4.55
C GLY A 168 -2.17 -8.92 -3.34
N TYR A 169 -2.61 -7.73 -2.95
CA TYR A 169 -3.55 -7.50 -1.86
C TYR A 169 -4.89 -8.21 -2.14
N GLU A 170 -5.46 -8.05 -3.34
CA GLU A 170 -6.71 -8.67 -3.76
C GLU A 170 -6.62 -10.21 -3.83
N ILE A 171 -5.50 -10.75 -4.34
CA ILE A 171 -5.23 -12.20 -4.37
C ILE A 171 -5.24 -12.77 -2.96
N ALA A 172 -4.54 -12.13 -2.02
CA ALA A 172 -4.53 -12.53 -0.62
C ALA A 172 -5.94 -12.51 -0.02
N GLY A 173 -6.69 -11.41 -0.19
CA GLY A 173 -8.06 -11.31 0.31
C GLY A 173 -9.00 -12.37 -0.29
N TRP A 174 -8.81 -12.75 -1.55
CA TRP A 174 -9.55 -13.88 -2.15
C TRP A 174 -9.19 -15.22 -1.51
N ILE A 175 -7.91 -15.49 -1.26
CA ILE A 175 -7.44 -16.72 -0.60
C ILE A 175 -8.02 -16.81 0.81
N THR A 176 -7.98 -15.73 1.60
CA THR A 176 -8.51 -15.70 2.97
C THR A 176 -10.02 -15.94 2.98
N ARG A 177 -10.79 -15.20 2.17
CA ARG A 177 -12.26 -15.35 2.10
C ARG A 177 -12.69 -16.77 1.71
N LYS A 178 -11.95 -17.41 0.81
CA LYS A 178 -12.20 -18.81 0.41
C LYS A 178 -11.94 -19.79 1.56
N HIS A 179 -10.99 -19.51 2.43
CA HIS A 179 -10.73 -20.32 3.63
C HIS A 179 -11.78 -20.09 4.71
N TYR A 180 -12.18 -18.83 4.94
CA TYR A 180 -13.21 -18.47 5.92
C TYR A 180 -14.56 -19.12 5.60
N ASN A 181 -15.04 -19.04 4.36
CA ASN A 181 -16.32 -19.63 3.94
C ASN A 181 -16.35 -21.18 3.96
N ARG A 182 -15.24 -21.85 4.28
CA ARG A 182 -15.14 -23.31 4.38
C ARG A 182 -15.14 -23.82 5.83
N VAL A 183 -15.04 -22.93 6.81
CA VAL A 183 -15.11 -23.21 8.25
C VAL A 183 -16.52 -22.89 8.73
#